data_AF-A0A844EDZ3-F1
#
_entry.id   AF-A0A844EDZ3-F1
#
_cell.length_a   1.000
_cell.length_b   1.000
_cell.length_c   1.000
_cell.angle_alpha   90.00
_cell.angle_beta   90.00
_cell.angle_gamma   90.00
#
_symmetry.space_group_name_H-M   'P 1'
#
loop_
_entity.id
_entity.type
_entity.pdbx_description
1 polymer ?
#
loop_
_entity_poly.entity_id
_entity_poly.type
_entity_poly.pdbx_seq_one_letter_code
_entity_poly.pdbx_strand_id
1 'polypeptide(L)'
;FMFDRKGYIAIAREDLDVDEDQMFEDVIEAGGEDLQTSDEVFEIYTDPKAFADVRDELQKKYDLATAELTMVPQNTVPVPADK
;
A
#
# COMPACT_ATOMS: atom_id res chain seq x y z
N PHE A 1 3.76 -10.59 -19.09
CA PHE A 1 4.58 -10.82 -17.89
C PHE A 1 3.61 -11.04 -16.72
N MET A 2 3.88 -11.98 -15.80
CA MET A 2 2.91 -12.40 -14.78
C MET A 2 2.97 -11.59 -13.48
N PHE A 3 3.99 -10.75 -13.30
CA PHE A 3 4.25 -9.95 -12.10
C PHE A 3 4.58 -8.51 -12.50
N ASP A 4 3.98 -7.56 -11.81
CA ASP A 4 4.33 -6.15 -11.88
C ASP A 4 5.19 -5.77 -10.69
N ARG A 5 6.26 -5.02 -10.95
CA ARG A 5 7.04 -4.42 -9.88
C ARG A 5 6.28 -3.19 -9.40
N LYS A 6 5.91 -3.15 -8.13
CA LYS A 6 5.21 -2.02 -7.50
C LYS A 6 5.92 -1.59 -6.23
N GLY A 7 5.75 -0.33 -5.85
CA GLY A 7 5.98 0.09 -4.47
C GLY A 7 4.90 -0.48 -3.58
N TYR A 8 5.30 -0.91 -2.40
CA TYR A 8 4.42 -1.38 -1.33
C TYR A 8 4.79 -0.63 -0.05
N ILE A 9 3.79 0.02 0.54
CA ILE A 9 3.92 0.73 1.81
C ILE A 9 2.81 0.23 2.74
N ALA A 10 3.15 -0.04 3.99
CA ALA A 10 2.21 -0.51 4.99
C ALA A 10 2.22 0.44 6.20
N ILE A 11 1.04 0.85 6.65
CA ILE A 11 0.86 1.71 7.83
C ILE A 11 -0.05 0.99 8.83
N ALA A 12 0.45 0.74 10.04
CA ALA A 12 -0.33 0.08 11.09
C ALA A 12 -1.45 0.99 11.60
N ARG A 13 -2.63 0.42 11.85
CA ARG A 13 -3.82 1.15 12.33
C ARG A 13 -3.91 1.27 13.84
N GLU A 14 -3.16 0.45 14.59
CA GLU A 14 -3.27 0.31 16.05
C GLU A 14 -3.17 1.65 16.81
N ASP A 15 -2.32 2.57 16.34
CA ASP A 15 -2.11 3.89 16.94
C ASP A 15 -2.52 5.06 16.01
N LEU A 16 -3.33 4.78 14.99
CA LEU A 16 -3.64 5.74 13.93
C LEU A 16 -5.06 6.29 14.07
N ASP A 17 -5.17 7.58 14.42
CA ASP A 17 -6.44 8.32 14.48
C ASP A 17 -6.80 8.91 13.10
N VAL A 18 -6.74 8.05 12.07
CA VAL A 18 -7.06 8.39 10.68
C VAL A 18 -8.00 7.34 10.13
N ASP A 19 -9.13 7.80 9.60
CA ASP A 19 -10.11 6.94 8.94
C ASP A 19 -9.71 6.60 7.51
N GLU A 20 -10.49 5.73 6.87
CA GLU A 20 -10.17 5.22 5.53
C GLU A 20 -10.27 6.32 4.46
N ASP A 21 -11.22 7.25 4.63
CA ASP A 21 -11.43 8.35 3.69
C ASP A 21 -10.23 9.31 3.72
N GLN A 22 -9.78 9.71 4.91
CA GLN A 22 -8.62 10.58 5.07
C GLN A 22 -7.32 9.91 4.58
N MET A 23 -7.13 8.62 4.89
CA MET A 23 -5.97 7.87 4.37
C MET A 23 -6.01 7.79 2.85
N PHE A 24 -7.16 7.55 2.24
CA PHE A 24 -7.32 7.51 0.79
C PHE A 24 -6.97 8.84 0.14
N GLU A 25 -7.43 9.95 0.69
CA GLU A 25 -7.07 11.29 0.22
C GLU A 25 -5.55 11.53 0.29
N ASP A 26 -4.92 11.21 1.43
CA ASP A 26 -3.48 11.39 1.61
C ASP A 26 -2.65 10.52 0.66
N VAL A 27 -3.09 9.30 0.39
CA VAL A 27 -2.45 8.39 -0.56
C VAL A 27 -2.52 8.95 -1.98
N ILE A 28 -3.67 9.48 -2.40
CA ILE A 28 -3.82 10.10 -3.72
C ILE A 28 -2.93 11.34 -3.83
N GLU A 29 -2.91 12.20 -2.81
CA GLU A 29 -2.05 13.38 -2.79
C GLU A 29 -0.56 13.03 -2.86
N ALA A 30 -0.15 11.95 -2.19
CA ALA A 30 1.22 11.45 -2.22
C ALA A 30 1.59 10.81 -3.57
N GLY A 31 0.62 10.44 -4.41
CA GLY A 31 0.83 9.78 -5.71
C GLY A 31 0.75 8.25 -5.66
N GLY A 32 0.07 7.70 -4.65
CA GLY A 32 -0.26 6.27 -4.60
C GLY A 32 -1.25 5.88 -5.69
N GLU A 33 -1.14 4.64 -6.16
CA GLU A 33 -2.02 4.09 -7.20
C GLU A 33 -3.24 3.39 -6.63
N ASP A 34 -3.08 2.73 -5.48
CA ASP A 34 -4.12 1.91 -4.87
C ASP A 34 -3.94 1.87 -3.35
N LEU A 35 -5.06 1.82 -2.63
CA LEU A 35 -5.14 1.64 -1.18
C LEU A 35 -6.02 0.43 -0.89
N GLN A 36 -5.45 -0.57 -0.24
CA GLN A 36 -6.18 -1.69 0.34
C GLN A 36 -6.27 -1.46 1.85
N THR A 37 -7.48 -1.52 2.38
CA THR A 37 -7.71 -1.34 3.82
C THR A 37 -8.01 -2.70 4.45
N SER A 38 -7.43 -2.92 5.64
CA SER A 38 -7.77 -4.03 6.51
C SER A 38 -7.99 -3.51 7.93
N ASP A 39 -8.45 -4.38 8.83
CA ASP A 39 -8.68 -4.02 10.23
C ASP A 39 -7.38 -3.63 10.97
N GLU A 40 -6.22 -4.11 10.50
CA GLU A 40 -4.93 -3.94 11.17
C GLU A 40 -3.99 -2.97 10.45
N VAL A 41 -4.05 -2.91 9.11
CA VAL A 41 -3.07 -2.20 8.28
C VAL A 41 -3.70 -1.55 7.07
N PHE A 42 -3.18 -0.37 6.71
CA PHE A 42 -3.37 0.27 5.42
C PHE A 42 -2.24 -0.13 4.49
N GLU A 43 -2.59 -0.74 3.35
CA GLU A 43 -1.63 -1.19 2.35
C GLU A 43 -1.74 -0.30 1.11
N ILE A 44 -0.66 0.41 0.81
CA ILE A 44 -0.57 1.36 -0.28
C ILE A 44 0.32 0.77 -1.37
N TYR A 45 -0.20 0.74 -2.59
CA TYR A 45 0.58 0.35 -3.77
C TYR A 45 0.87 1.57 -4.64
N THR A 46 2.07 1.61 -5.22
CA THR A 46 2.52 2.74 -6.04
C THR A 46 3.23 2.25 -7.30
N ASP A 47 3.35 3.13 -8.31
CA ASP A 47 4.33 2.91 -9.38
C ASP A 47 5.75 2.87 -8.74
N PRO A 48 6.63 1.95 -9.15
CA PRO A 48 7.98 1.84 -8.59
C PRO A 48 8.83 3.10 -8.80
N LYS A 49 8.50 3.95 -9.78
CA LYS A 49 9.15 5.25 -10.01
C LYS A 49 8.65 6.33 -9.06
N ALA A 50 7.39 6.25 -8.64
CA ALA A 50 6.78 7.19 -7.69
C ALA A 50 7.01 6.78 -6.22
N PHE A 51 7.40 5.53 -5.97
CA PHE A 51 7.56 4.97 -4.62
C PHE A 51 8.37 5.85 -3.65
N ALA A 52 9.50 6.40 -4.09
CA ALA A 52 10.34 7.22 -3.21
C ALA A 52 9.62 8.50 -2.77
N ASP A 53 8.95 9.16 -3.71
CA ASP A 53 8.21 10.40 -3.43
C ASP A 53 6.99 10.11 -2.55
N VAL A 54 6.22 9.05 -2.85
CA VAL A 54 5.05 8.63 -2.06
C VAL A 54 5.45 8.27 -0.63
N ARG A 55 6.52 7.48 -0.48
CA ARG A 55 7.06 7.12 0.84
C ARG A 55 7.43 8.37 1.63
N ASP A 56 8.17 9.29 1.01
CA ASP A 56 8.67 10.48 1.70
C ASP A 56 7.53 11.44 2.07
N GLU A 57 6.45 11.53 1.28
CA GLU A 57 5.25 12.29 1.65
C GLU A 57 4.47 11.63 2.79
N LEU A 58 4.19 10.32 2.70
CA LEU A 58 3.44 9.60 3.73
C LEU A 58 4.22 9.56 5.05
N GLN A 59 5.55 9.42 5.01
CA GLN A 59 6.40 9.37 6.20
C GLN A 59 6.42 10.71 6.99
N LYS A 60 6.00 11.83 6.40
CA LYS A 60 5.83 13.10 7.14
C LYS A 60 4.61 13.12 8.04
N LYS A 61 3.58 12.33 7.69
CA LYS A 61 2.29 12.28 8.40
C LYS A 61 2.14 10.99 9.23
N TYR A 62 2.76 9.90 8.78
CA TYR A 62 2.53 8.54 9.26
C TYR A 62 3.82 7.80 9.58
N ASP A 63 3.76 6.89 10.54
CA ASP A 63 4.83 5.94 10.78
C ASP A 63 4.64 4.72 9.86
N LEU A 64 5.60 4.50 8.95
CA LEU A 64 5.50 3.45 7.96
C LEU A 64 6.05 2.14 8.56
N ALA A 65 5.18 1.15 8.74
CA ALA A 65 5.58 -0.17 9.21
C ALA A 65 6.49 -0.88 8.18
N THR A 66 6.15 -0.73 6.89
CA THR A 66 6.94 -1.28 5.78
C THR A 66 6.95 -0.28 4.62
N ALA A 67 8.08 -0.19 3.91
CA ALA A 67 8.17 0.51 2.64
C ALA A 67 9.23 -0.15 1.76
N GLU A 68 8.80 -0.88 0.73
CA GLU A 68 9.70 -1.58 -0.19
C GLU A 68 9.17 -1.69 -1.62
N LEU A 69 10.05 -2.02 -2.56
CA LEU A 69 9.64 -2.37 -3.92
C LEU A 69 9.43 -3.87 -4.00
N THR A 70 8.19 -4.29 -4.24
CA THR A 70 7.79 -5.70 -4.31
C THR A 70 7.33 -6.09 -5.72
N MET A 71 7.16 -7.40 -5.94
CA MET A 71 6.62 -7.98 -7.18
C MET A 71 5.22 -8.49 -6.91
N VAL A 72 4.21 -7.79 -7.42
CA VAL A 72 2.80 -8.14 -7.25
C VAL A 72 2.34 -8.97 -8.44
N PRO A 73 1.76 -10.18 -8.23
CA PRO A 73 1.22 -10.98 -9.32
C PRO A 73 0.00 -10.28 -9.95
N GLN A 74 -0.05 -10.19 -11.27
CA GLN A 74 -1.19 -9.58 -11.98
C GLN A 74 -2.48 -10.42 -11.89
N ASN A 75 -2.34 -11.74 -11.74
CA ASN A 75 -3.47 -12.66 -11.60
C ASN A 75 -3.23 -13.55 -10.40
N THR A 76 -4.10 -13.46 -9.40
CA THR A 76 -4.18 -14.43 -8.31
C THR A 76 -5.12 -15.55 -8.73
N VAL A 77 -4.63 -16.79 -8.78
CA VAL A 77 -5.51 -17.96 -8.95
C VAL A 77 -5.90 -18.39 -7.54
N PRO A 78 -7.19 -18.27 -7.14
CA PRO A 78 -7.62 -18.78 -5.84
C PRO A 78 -7.38 -20.28 -5.82
N VAL A 79 -6.58 -20.76 -4.86
CA VAL A 79 -6.32 -22.19 -4.70
C VAL A 79 -7.64 -22.83 -4.26
N PRO A 80 -8.22 -23.76 -5.04
CA PRO A 80 -9.39 -24.50 -4.59
C PRO A 80 -8.99 -25.29 -3.34
N ALA A 81 -9.85 -25.29 -2.32
CA ALA A 81 -9.70 -26.17 -1.17
C ALA A 81 -10.01 -27.62 -1.58
N ASP A 82 -9.17 -28.22 -2.41
CA ASP A 82 -9.28 -29.63 -2.75
C ASP A 82 -8.67 -30.46 -1.61
N LYS A 83 -9.55 -31.19 -0.91
CA LYS A 83 -9.24 -32.26 0.04
C LYS A 83 -8.98 -33.57 -0.69
#